data_AF-A0A484LHL8-F1
#
_entry.id   AF-A0A484LHL8-F1
#
_cell.length_a   1.000
_cell.length_b   1.000
_cell.length_c   1.000
_cell.angle_alpha   90.00
_cell.angle_beta   90.00
_cell.angle_gamma   90.00
#
_symmetry.space_group_name_H-M   'P 1'
#
loop_
_entity.id
_entity.type
_entity.pdbx_description
1 polymer ?
#
loop_
_entity_poly.entity_id
_entity_poly.type
_entity_poly.pdbx_seq_one_letter_code
_entity_poly.pdbx_strand_id
1 'polypeptide(L)'
;MGTQTAQRGAVQSVAAEFNVSRQTISSLWRKAKAQLQVGVLIDVSSRMAGNVGRKRAALDFESITLIPLRRRTTIRSLASSVGISKSTVHNWVKRSILRSHTNAIKPTLNDANRRQRLIFCLQQLEETSIPSNPTFKGFKNVLHIDEKWFFMTKTSQRYYLTPDEDELHRTCQSK
;
A
#
# COMPACT_ATOMS: atom_id res chain seq x y z
N MET A 1 -51.21 -21.17 -14.91
CA MET A 1 -50.43 -19.92 -15.02
C MET A 1 -50.22 -19.58 -16.49
N GLY A 2 -51.00 -18.64 -17.04
CA GLY A 2 -51.00 -18.33 -18.47
C GLY A 2 -49.64 -17.83 -18.98
N THR A 3 -49.26 -18.24 -20.19
CA THR A 3 -48.06 -17.75 -20.85
C THR A 3 -48.22 -16.27 -21.19
N GLN A 4 -47.72 -15.39 -20.33
CA GLN A 4 -47.64 -13.96 -20.63
C GLN A 4 -46.75 -13.78 -21.87
N THR A 5 -47.35 -13.38 -22.98
CA THR A 5 -46.68 -13.16 -24.26
C THR A 5 -46.81 -11.68 -24.58
N ALA A 6 -45.71 -11.04 -24.98
CA ALA A 6 -45.73 -9.63 -25.34
C ALA A 6 -46.64 -9.42 -26.55
N GLN A 7 -47.41 -8.32 -26.55
CA GLN A 7 -48.28 -7.95 -27.67
C GLN A 7 -47.46 -7.85 -28.97
N ARG A 8 -48.02 -8.29 -30.09
CA ARG A 8 -47.38 -8.20 -31.40
C ARG A 8 -47.01 -6.74 -31.69
N GLY A 9 -45.74 -6.50 -32.03
CA GLY A 9 -45.22 -5.15 -32.30
C GLY A 9 -44.68 -4.41 -31.07
N ALA A 10 -45.01 -4.80 -29.84
CA ALA A 10 -44.54 -4.11 -28.63
C ALA A 10 -43.01 -4.07 -28.53
N VAL A 11 -42.34 -5.19 -28.83
CA VAL A 11 -40.87 -5.27 -28.84
C VAL A 11 -40.26 -4.30 -29.87
N GLN A 12 -40.91 -4.11 -31.02
CA GLN A 12 -40.43 -3.20 -32.07
C GLN A 12 -40.63 -1.74 -31.65
N SER A 13 -41.76 -1.43 -31.01
CA SER A 13 -42.06 -0.10 -30.46
C SER A 13 -41.02 0.31 -29.42
N VAL A 14 -40.78 -0.55 -28.43
CA VAL A 14 -39.79 -0.32 -27.35
C VAL A 14 -38.37 -0.26 -27.92
N ALA A 15 -38.04 -1.10 -28.91
CA ALA A 15 -36.74 -1.03 -29.58
C ALA A 15 -36.50 0.33 -30.26
N ALA A 16 -37.52 0.89 -30.91
CA ALA A 16 -37.45 2.22 -31.52
C ALA A 16 -37.37 3.34 -30.47
N GLU A 17 -38.14 3.25 -29.39
CA GLU A 17 -38.16 4.22 -28.29
C GLU A 17 -36.79 4.34 -27.60
N PHE A 18 -36.16 3.21 -27.28
CA PHE A 18 -34.86 3.18 -26.60
C PHE A 18 -33.67 3.17 -27.57
N ASN A 19 -33.91 3.28 -28.88
CA ASN A 19 -32.90 3.21 -29.94
C ASN A 19 -31.93 2.03 -29.80
N VAL A 20 -32.48 0.84 -29.54
CA VAL A 20 -31.73 -0.42 -29.40
C VAL A 20 -32.26 -1.47 -30.34
N SER A 21 -31.48 -2.52 -30.61
CA SER A 21 -31.95 -3.60 -31.47
C SER A 21 -33.15 -4.35 -30.86
N ARG A 22 -34.06 -4.81 -31.73
CA ARG A 22 -35.17 -5.69 -31.35
C ARG A 22 -34.69 -6.94 -30.60
N GLN A 23 -33.49 -7.43 -30.93
CA GLN A 23 -32.87 -8.59 -30.27
C GLN A 23 -32.51 -8.29 -28.81
N THR A 24 -32.01 -7.08 -28.50
CA THR A 24 -31.71 -6.66 -27.13
C THR A 24 -32.97 -6.65 -26.26
N ILE A 25 -34.05 -6.02 -26.74
CA ILE A 25 -35.35 -6.00 -26.03
C ILE A 25 -35.92 -7.41 -25.85
N SER A 26 -35.87 -8.24 -26.90
CA SER A 26 -36.33 -9.64 -26.82
C SER A 26 -35.54 -10.46 -25.80
N SER A 27 -34.22 -10.23 -25.72
CA SER A 27 -33.34 -10.88 -24.76
C SER A 27 -33.64 -10.47 -23.32
N LEU A 28 -33.85 -9.16 -23.07
CA LEU A 28 -34.24 -8.63 -21.76
C LEU A 28 -35.61 -9.18 -21.33
N TRP A 29 -36.60 -9.18 -22.24
CA TRP A 29 -37.94 -9.71 -21.97
C TRP A 29 -37.91 -11.19 -21.58
N ARG A 30 -37.14 -12.01 -22.30
CA ARG A 30 -36.96 -13.44 -21.98
C ARG A 30 -36.32 -13.64 -20.60
N LYS A 31 -35.33 -12.82 -20.22
CA LYS A 31 -34.71 -12.86 -18.88
C LYS A 31 -35.71 -12.51 -17.78
N ALA A 32 -36.45 -11.42 -17.95
CA ALA A 32 -37.47 -10.99 -17.00
C ALA A 32 -38.56 -12.06 -16.82
N LYS A 33 -39.03 -12.68 -17.91
CA LYS A 33 -40.01 -13.77 -17.85
C LYS A 33 -39.48 -15.00 -17.10
N ALA A 34 -38.22 -15.36 -17.30
CA ALA A 34 -37.59 -16.46 -16.56
C ALA A 34 -37.50 -16.15 -15.06
N GLN A 35 -37.11 -14.94 -14.68
CA GLN A 35 -37.08 -14.51 -13.26
C GLN A 35 -38.46 -14.51 -12.62
N LEU A 36 -39.48 -14.04 -13.36
CA LEU A 36 -40.88 -14.03 -12.92
C LEU A 36 -41.44 -15.44 -12.71
N GLN A 37 -41.06 -16.41 -13.54
CA GLN A 37 -41.47 -17.81 -13.38
C GLN A 37 -40.86 -18.46 -12.14
N VAL A 38 -39.63 -18.08 -11.76
CA VAL A 38 -38.95 -18.58 -10.56
C VAL A 38 -39.43 -17.82 -9.30
N GLY A 39 -40.11 -16.69 -9.45
CA GLY A 39 -40.58 -15.85 -8.34
C GLY A 39 -39.49 -14.98 -7.72
N VAL A 40 -38.43 -14.68 -8.47
CA VAL A 40 -37.31 -13.83 -8.03
C VAL A 40 -37.54 -12.39 -8.50
N LEU A 41 -37.00 -11.42 -7.75
CA LEU A 41 -36.97 -10.03 -8.17
C LEU A 41 -36.36 -9.89 -9.58
N ILE A 42 -37.05 -9.17 -10.46
CA ILE A 42 -36.60 -8.97 -11.85
C ILE A 42 -35.37 -8.05 -11.84
N ASP A 43 -34.24 -8.60 -12.27
CA ASP A 43 -32.99 -7.85 -12.47
C ASP A 43 -32.48 -8.07 -13.90
N VAL A 44 -32.51 -6.98 -14.67
CA VAL A 44 -32.05 -6.92 -16.06
C VAL A 44 -30.80 -6.04 -16.23
N SER A 45 -30.12 -5.73 -15.11
CA SER A 45 -28.88 -4.97 -15.13
C SER A 45 -27.79 -5.65 -15.97
N SER A 46 -26.81 -4.85 -16.38
CA SER A 46 -25.69 -5.35 -17.18
C SER A 46 -24.86 -6.35 -16.38
N ARG A 47 -24.80 -7.59 -16.87
CA ARG A 47 -23.90 -8.63 -16.32
C ARG A 47 -22.45 -8.44 -16.74
N MET A 48 -22.10 -7.30 -17.34
CA MET A 48 -20.72 -7.04 -17.73
C MET A 48 -19.84 -6.77 -16.50
N ALA A 49 -20.40 -6.13 -15.47
CA ALA A 49 -19.72 -5.90 -14.21
C ALA A 49 -19.24 -7.23 -13.62
N GLY A 50 -17.95 -7.31 -13.31
CA GLY A 50 -17.35 -8.52 -12.78
C GLY A 50 -17.08 -9.62 -13.82
N ASN A 51 -17.73 -9.65 -14.98
CA ASN A 51 -17.48 -10.67 -16.02
C ASN A 51 -16.49 -10.21 -17.10
N VAL A 52 -16.56 -8.93 -17.46
CA VAL A 52 -15.79 -8.36 -18.56
C VAL A 52 -14.52 -7.70 -18.03
N GLY A 53 -13.47 -7.71 -18.84
CA GLY A 53 -12.16 -7.13 -18.53
C GLY A 53 -11.16 -8.14 -17.96
N ARG A 54 -9.89 -7.73 -17.92
CA ARG A 54 -8.79 -8.59 -17.47
C ARG A 54 -8.90 -8.87 -15.97
N LYS A 55 -9.02 -10.15 -15.61
CA LYS A 55 -8.92 -10.62 -14.23
C LYS A 55 -7.51 -10.35 -13.68
N ARG A 56 -7.45 -9.87 -12.45
CA ARG A 56 -6.18 -9.55 -11.79
C ARG A 56 -5.62 -10.83 -11.19
N ALA A 57 -4.29 -10.98 -11.25
CA ALA A 57 -3.62 -12.04 -10.52
C ALA A 57 -3.84 -11.80 -9.01
N ALA A 58 -4.29 -12.85 -8.31
CA ALA A 58 -4.30 -12.86 -6.86
C ALA A 58 -2.84 -12.78 -6.38
N LEU A 59 -2.61 -11.94 -5.38
CA LEU A 59 -1.34 -11.90 -4.68
C LEU A 59 -1.47 -12.84 -3.48
N ASP A 60 -0.54 -13.78 -3.36
CA ASP A 60 -0.39 -14.61 -2.18
C ASP A 60 0.55 -13.90 -1.20
N PHE A 61 -0.01 -13.35 -0.12
CA PHE A 61 0.74 -12.62 0.89
C PHE A 61 1.72 -13.55 1.63
N GLU A 62 1.35 -14.82 1.85
CA GLU A 62 2.19 -15.78 2.57
C GLU A 62 3.51 -16.00 1.83
N SER A 63 3.45 -16.23 0.51
CA SER A 63 4.67 -16.36 -0.31
C SER A 63 5.61 -15.16 -0.20
N ILE A 64 5.09 -13.94 -0.03
CA ILE A 64 5.90 -12.72 0.09
C ILE A 64 6.55 -12.62 1.46
N THR A 65 5.83 -12.97 2.53
CA THR A 65 6.37 -12.97 3.90
C THR A 65 7.52 -13.95 4.08
N LEU A 66 7.46 -15.13 3.43
CA LEU A 66 8.53 -16.14 3.45
C LEU A 66 9.84 -15.67 2.79
N ILE A 67 9.78 -14.70 1.87
CA ILE A 67 10.99 -14.18 1.22
C ILE A 67 11.81 -13.39 2.24
N PRO A 68 13.14 -13.53 2.34
CA PRO A 68 13.93 -12.68 3.22
C PRO A 68 13.88 -11.20 2.83
N LEU A 69 13.79 -10.30 3.80
CA LEU A 69 13.69 -8.84 3.59
C LEU A 69 14.79 -8.25 2.71
N ARG A 70 16.02 -8.80 2.76
CA ARG A 70 17.13 -8.41 1.88
C ARG A 70 16.79 -8.52 0.38
N ARG A 71 15.87 -9.41 0.00
CA ARG A 71 15.37 -9.61 -1.37
C ARG A 71 14.07 -8.83 -1.66
N ARG A 72 13.55 -8.09 -0.68
CA ARG A 72 12.32 -7.27 -0.80
C ARG A 72 12.63 -5.77 -0.85
N THR A 73 13.80 -5.39 -1.33
CA THR A 73 14.31 -4.00 -1.23
C THR A 73 13.99 -3.15 -2.47
N THR A 74 13.89 -3.81 -3.62
CA THR A 74 13.54 -3.20 -4.90
C THR A 74 12.42 -4.01 -5.55
N ILE A 75 11.57 -3.35 -6.33
CA ILE A 75 10.50 -4.03 -7.10
C ILE A 75 11.08 -5.16 -7.94
N ARG A 76 12.27 -4.94 -8.55
CA ARG A 76 12.95 -5.96 -9.37
C ARG A 76 13.38 -7.17 -8.55
N SER A 77 13.98 -6.95 -7.38
CA SER A 77 14.43 -8.03 -6.50
C SER A 77 13.25 -8.83 -5.94
N LEU A 78 12.17 -8.15 -5.53
CA LEU A 78 10.94 -8.80 -5.08
C LEU A 78 10.32 -9.61 -6.22
N ALA A 79 10.15 -9.01 -7.39
CA ALA A 79 9.63 -9.67 -8.59
C ALA A 79 10.39 -10.94 -8.95
N SER A 80 11.73 -10.87 -8.96
CA SER A 80 12.59 -12.04 -9.21
C SER A 80 12.51 -13.11 -8.13
N SER A 81 12.17 -12.74 -6.89
CA SER A 81 12.09 -13.69 -5.77
C SER A 81 10.72 -14.38 -5.69
N VAL A 82 9.65 -13.69 -6.10
CA VAL A 82 8.29 -14.25 -6.20
C VAL A 82 8.08 -14.98 -7.54
N GLY A 83 8.91 -14.71 -8.56
CA GLY A 83 8.73 -15.27 -9.91
C GLY A 83 7.65 -14.56 -10.74
N ILE A 84 7.38 -13.29 -10.44
CA ILE A 84 6.33 -12.49 -11.07
C ILE A 84 6.94 -11.35 -11.88
N SER A 85 6.23 -10.87 -12.90
CA SER A 85 6.70 -9.73 -13.69
C SER A 85 6.85 -8.46 -12.82
N LYS A 86 7.91 -7.68 -13.09
CA LYS A 86 8.16 -6.40 -12.41
C LYS A 86 6.97 -5.44 -12.50
N SER A 87 6.25 -5.42 -13.62
CA SER A 87 5.10 -4.54 -13.84
C SER A 87 3.91 -4.91 -12.95
N THR A 88 3.68 -6.21 -12.70
CA THR A 88 2.67 -6.68 -11.75
C THR A 88 2.98 -6.20 -10.33
N VAL A 89 4.22 -6.40 -9.86
CA VAL A 89 4.64 -5.96 -8.53
C VAL A 89 4.56 -4.44 -8.39
N HIS A 90 4.95 -3.70 -9.42
CA HIS A 90 4.78 -2.25 -9.46
C HIS A 90 3.31 -1.81 -9.32
N ASN A 91 2.39 -2.49 -10.03
CA ASN A 91 0.96 -2.22 -9.92
C ASN A 91 0.40 -2.55 -8.53
N TRP A 92 0.92 -3.58 -7.86
CA TRP A 92 0.56 -3.90 -6.49
C TRP A 92 0.96 -2.79 -5.51
N VAL A 93 2.18 -2.26 -5.65
CA VAL A 93 2.64 -1.11 -4.85
C VAL A 93 1.81 0.15 -5.16
N LYS A 94 1.55 0.44 -6.43
CA LYS A 94 0.77 1.63 -6.84
C LYS A 94 -0.67 1.62 -6.30
N ARG A 95 -1.23 0.42 -6.08
CA ARG A 95 -2.58 0.21 -5.54
C ARG A 95 -2.59 -0.03 -4.04
N SER A 96 -1.46 0.16 -3.36
CA SER A 96 -1.33 -0.04 -1.92
C SER A 96 -1.65 -1.46 -1.44
N ILE A 97 -1.54 -2.47 -2.32
CA ILE A 97 -1.61 -3.89 -1.94
C ILE A 97 -0.33 -4.29 -1.21
N LEU A 98 0.81 -3.76 -1.65
CA LEU A 98 2.09 -3.85 -0.95
C LEU A 98 2.48 -2.49 -0.41
N ARG A 99 2.93 -2.45 0.84
CA ARG A 99 3.40 -1.24 1.51
C ARG A 99 4.88 -1.01 1.19
N SER A 100 5.20 0.17 0.68
CA SER A 100 6.58 0.64 0.61
C SER A 100 6.94 1.30 1.93
N HIS A 101 7.90 0.75 2.66
CA HIS A 101 8.37 1.30 3.93
C HIS A 101 9.86 1.62 3.85
N THR A 102 10.25 2.85 4.20
CA THR A 102 11.64 3.30 4.20
C THR A 102 12.17 3.26 5.62
N ASN A 103 13.26 2.51 5.84
CA ASN A 103 13.79 2.26 7.15
C ASN A 103 15.23 2.78 7.30
N ALA A 104 15.39 3.80 8.16
CA ALA A 104 16.68 4.36 8.51
C ALA A 104 17.28 3.65 9.74
N ILE A 105 18.59 3.41 9.69
CA ILE A 105 19.36 2.99 10.85
C ILE A 105 19.33 4.12 11.88
N LYS A 106 18.84 3.83 13.08
CA LYS A 106 18.89 4.75 14.21
C LYS A 106 19.99 4.33 15.20
N PRO A 107 20.68 5.26 15.85
CA PRO A 107 21.56 4.89 16.96
C PRO A 107 20.74 4.25 18.09
N THR A 108 21.21 3.14 18.64
CA THR A 108 20.61 2.53 19.84
C THR A 108 20.67 3.52 21.01
N LEU A 109 19.52 3.89 21.55
CA LEU A 109 19.41 4.83 22.66
C LEU A 109 19.11 4.05 23.95
N ASN A 110 20.15 3.60 24.65
CA ASN A 110 19.99 2.98 25.98
C ASN A 110 19.83 4.08 27.07
N ASP A 111 19.34 3.71 28.25
CA ASP A 111 19.11 4.70 29.32
C ASP A 111 20.42 5.29 29.87
N ALA A 112 21.52 4.54 29.83
CA ALA A 112 22.84 5.03 30.21
C ALA A 112 23.32 6.18 29.29
N ASN A 113 23.24 5.99 27.97
CA ASN A 113 23.59 6.98 26.96
C ASN A 113 22.64 8.17 27.04
N ARG A 114 21.35 7.98 27.35
CA ARG A 114 20.42 9.10 27.61
C ARG A 114 20.91 9.96 28.75
N ARG A 115 21.25 9.35 29.90
CA ARG A 115 21.78 10.07 31.07
C ARG A 115 23.09 10.78 30.75
N GLN A 116 24.03 10.09 30.08
CA GLN A 116 25.32 10.67 29.73
C GLN A 116 25.18 11.86 28.77
N ARG A 117 24.27 11.77 27.78
CA ARG A 117 23.95 12.89 26.89
C ARG A 117 23.33 14.07 27.63
N LEU A 118 22.44 13.81 28.60
CA LEU A 118 21.85 14.86 29.42
C LEU A 118 22.91 15.56 30.28
N ILE A 119 23.75 14.79 30.96
CA ILE A 119 24.86 15.31 31.78
C ILE A 119 25.79 16.16 30.92
N PHE A 120 26.16 15.67 29.73
CA PHE A 120 26.99 16.42 28.79
C PHE A 120 26.34 17.77 28.43
N CYS A 121 25.06 17.78 28.07
CA CYS A 121 24.35 19.04 27.74
C CYS A 121 24.34 20.02 28.93
N LEU A 122 24.11 19.53 30.15
CA LEU A 122 24.11 20.37 31.35
C LEU A 122 25.48 20.99 31.62
N GLN A 123 26.57 20.26 31.39
CA GLN A 123 27.94 20.76 31.52
C GLN A 123 28.29 21.85 30.50
N GLN A 124 27.55 21.93 29.39
CA GLN A 124 27.74 22.95 28.36
C GLN A 124 26.96 24.25 28.63
N LEU A 125 26.21 24.35 29.73
CA LEU A 125 25.57 25.60 30.12
C LEU A 125 26.59 26.59 30.69
N GLU A 126 26.34 27.87 30.47
CA GLU A 126 27.12 28.99 31.00
C GLU A 126 26.74 29.17 32.48
N GLU A 127 27.71 29.02 33.38
CA GLU A 127 27.46 29.03 34.84
C GLU A 127 26.82 30.35 35.32
N THR A 128 27.20 31.46 34.70
CA THR A 128 26.69 32.81 35.01
C THR A 128 25.24 33.04 34.59
N SER A 129 24.69 32.18 33.73
CA SER A 129 23.34 32.31 33.16
C SER A 129 22.27 31.59 33.99
N ILE A 130 22.69 30.72 34.93
CA ILE A 130 21.82 29.91 35.77
C ILE A 130 21.59 30.64 37.11
N PRO A 131 20.35 30.66 37.66
CA PRO A 131 19.15 29.96 37.22
C PRO A 131 18.21 30.81 36.34
N SER A 132 18.48 32.11 36.16
CA SER A 132 17.49 33.05 35.61
C SER A 132 17.22 32.87 34.12
N ASN A 133 18.25 32.65 33.29
CA ASN A 133 18.08 32.49 31.84
C ASN A 133 19.23 31.67 31.25
N PRO A 134 19.16 30.32 31.34
CA PRO A 134 20.27 29.45 30.97
C PRO A 134 20.65 29.57 29.49
N THR A 135 21.92 29.87 29.22
CA THR A 135 22.51 29.91 27.88
C THR A 135 23.61 28.86 27.74
N PHE A 136 23.86 28.37 26.53
CA PHE A 136 24.99 27.49 26.26
C PHE A 136 26.30 28.28 26.14
N LYS A 137 27.41 27.63 26.51
CA LYS A 137 28.76 28.14 26.32
C LYS A 137 28.97 28.60 24.87
N GLY A 138 29.66 29.72 24.69
CA GLY A 138 29.90 30.29 23.35
C GLY A 138 30.84 29.50 22.43
N PHE A 139 31.47 28.42 22.91
CA PHE A 139 32.41 27.55 22.18
C PHE A 139 33.54 28.25 21.38
N LYS A 140 33.87 29.51 21.72
CA LYS A 140 34.83 30.34 20.97
C LYS A 140 36.25 29.76 20.91
N ASN A 141 36.59 28.88 21.85
CA ASN A 141 37.90 28.24 21.96
C ASN A 141 37.83 26.72 21.72
N VAL A 142 36.75 26.23 21.09
CA VAL A 142 36.55 24.80 20.82
C VAL A 142 36.52 24.58 19.32
N LEU A 143 37.42 23.72 18.84
CA LEU A 143 37.44 23.28 17.46
C LEU A 143 36.75 21.91 17.38
N HIS A 144 35.59 21.86 16.73
CA HIS A 144 34.85 20.61 16.52
C HIS A 144 35.40 19.88 15.30
N ILE A 145 36.03 18.72 15.53
CA ILE A 145 36.47 17.80 14.48
C ILE A 145 35.48 16.64 14.46
N ASP A 146 34.99 16.29 13.28
CA ASP A 146 34.13 15.11 13.09
C ASP A 146 34.71 14.22 11.98
N GLU A 147 34.78 12.92 12.26
CA GLU A 147 35.17 11.91 11.29
C GLU A 147 33.93 11.21 10.76
N LYS A 148 33.71 11.33 9.45
CA LYS A 148 32.58 10.70 8.79
C LYS A 148 32.95 9.33 8.25
N TRP A 149 32.48 8.29 8.93
CA TRP A 149 32.64 6.90 8.48
C TRP A 149 31.65 6.56 7.36
N PHE A 150 32.15 6.00 6.26
CA PHE A 150 31.33 5.41 5.21
C PHE A 150 31.01 3.96 5.59
N PHE A 151 29.76 3.69 5.95
CA PHE A 151 29.31 2.35 6.31
C PHE A 151 29.16 1.46 5.07
N MET A 152 29.52 0.17 5.19
CA MET A 152 29.22 -0.85 4.18
C MET A 152 27.70 -1.01 3.96
N THR A 153 26.89 -0.72 4.98
CA THR A 153 25.42 -0.80 4.92
C THR A 153 24.79 0.57 4.66
N LYS A 154 23.74 0.60 3.84
CA LYS A 154 22.98 1.83 3.58
C LYS A 154 22.29 2.33 4.86
N THR A 155 22.48 3.62 5.15
CA THR A 155 21.85 4.33 6.28
C THR A 155 20.34 4.26 6.22
N SER A 156 19.76 4.33 5.03
CA SER A 156 18.32 4.16 4.80
C SER A 156 18.08 3.14 3.70
N GLN A 157 17.11 2.26 3.92
CA GLN A 157 16.76 1.20 3.00
C GLN A 157 15.26 1.04 2.90
N ARG A 158 14.76 0.97 1.66
CA ARG A 158 13.36 0.68 1.40
C ARG A 158 13.10 -0.82 1.42
N TYR A 159 11.96 -1.21 1.99
CA TYR A 159 11.43 -2.56 2.00
C TYR A 159 9.99 -2.56 1.48
N TYR A 160 9.62 -3.63 0.79
CA TYR A 160 8.24 -3.90 0.37
C TYR A 160 7.66 -4.95 1.30
N LEU A 161 6.65 -4.53 2.07
CA LEU A 161 6.02 -5.30 3.14
C LEU A 161 4.59 -5.63 2.75
N THR A 162 4.06 -6.71 3.29
CA THR A 162 2.61 -6.96 3.26
C THR A 162 1.91 -5.98 4.22
N PRO A 163 0.60 -5.75 4.06
CA PRO A 163 -0.15 -4.80 4.92
C PRO A 163 -0.03 -5.12 6.41
N ASP A 164 -0.01 -6.41 6.74
CA ASP A 164 -0.04 -6.93 8.11
C ASP A 164 1.35 -7.17 8.71
N GLU A 165 2.43 -6.91 7.97
CA GLU A 165 3.80 -7.13 8.45
C GLU A 165 4.28 -5.94 9.29
N ASP A 166 4.91 -6.25 10.43
CA ASP A 166 5.48 -5.25 11.33
C ASP A 166 6.61 -4.45 10.67
N GLU A 167 6.75 -3.20 11.11
CA GLU A 167 7.85 -2.36 10.67
C GLU A 167 9.17 -2.81 11.31
N LEU A 168 10.21 -2.86 10.49
CA LEU A 168 11.53 -3.23 10.97
C LEU A 168 12.09 -2.13 11.86
N HIS A 169 12.75 -2.49 12.95
CA HIS A 169 13.55 -1.53 13.71
C HIS A 169 15.03 -1.79 13.43
N ARG A 170 15.67 -0.91 12.66
CA ARG A 170 17.12 -0.99 12.44
C ARG A 170 17.83 -0.07 13.41
N THR A 171 18.56 -0.68 14.33
CA THR A 171 19.45 0.05 15.21
C THR A 171 20.88 -0.39 15.05
N CYS A 172 21.80 0.56 15.13
CA CYS A 172 23.22 0.28 15.25
C CYS A 172 23.76 0.95 16.50
N GLN A 173 24.70 0.30 17.17
CA GLN A 173 25.47 0.94 18.21
C GLN A 173 26.39 1.96 17.55
N SER A 174 26.35 3.21 18.04
CA SER A 174 27.46 4.11 17.79
C SER A 174 28.67 3.50 18.47
N LYS A 175 29.79 3.43 17.74
CA LYS A 175 31.08 3.31 18.41
C LYS A 175 31.35 4.56 19.23
#